data_AF-A0A3M0ZKR4-F1
#
_entry.id   AF-A0A3M0ZKR4-F1
#
_cell.length_a   1.000
_cell.length_b   1.000
_cell.length_c   1.000
_cell.angle_alpha   90.00
_cell.angle_beta   90.00
_cell.angle_gamma   90.00
#
_symmetry.space_group_name_H-M   'P 1'
#
loop_
_entity.id
_entity.type
_entity.pdbx_description
1 polymer ?
#
loop_
_entity_poly.entity_id
_entity_poly.type
_entity_poly.pdbx_seq_one_letter_code
_entity_poly.pdbx_strand_id
1 'polypeptide(L)'
;MFLKHFFHPHTLANVRALSAHFRVDRRHAEVVRRMARRIFNVLSPLHKLTAHDAHLLEYAAILHDIGFFISPSAHHKHGAYIVRNSEIFGLSPFEQELVAVLVRYHRKAHPQLSHREYERLSVKERIRIMKLASILRCADALDRSHTGVMAEAGFELTERELLIHAPPGVESAEETSSLEKKGALLNEVFGITPIII
;
A
#
# COMPACT_ATOMS: atom_id res chain seq x y z
N MET A 1 -7.55 -20.42 10.83
CA MET A 1 -7.80 -19.52 9.68
C MET A 1 -9.07 -18.67 9.86
N PHE A 2 -10.14 -19.18 10.48
CA PHE A 2 -11.41 -18.45 10.72
C PHE A 2 -11.34 -17.25 11.68
N LEU A 3 -10.51 -17.29 12.74
CA LEU A 3 -10.44 -16.22 13.74
C LEU A 3 -9.94 -14.87 13.19
N LYS A 4 -9.02 -14.86 12.21
CA LYS A 4 -8.42 -13.61 11.69
C LYS A 4 -9.39 -12.75 10.87
N HIS A 5 -10.45 -13.35 10.31
CA HIS A 5 -11.46 -12.62 9.54
C HIS A 5 -12.41 -11.82 10.46
N PHE A 6 -12.69 -12.34 11.67
CA PHE A 6 -13.55 -11.69 12.66
C PHE A 6 -12.95 -10.38 13.22
N PHE A 7 -11.61 -10.30 13.33
CA PHE A 7 -10.95 -9.12 13.87
C PHE A 7 -10.76 -7.99 12.86
N HIS A 8 -10.86 -8.25 11.55
CA HIS A 8 -10.51 -7.25 10.54
C HIS A 8 -11.28 -5.91 10.68
N PRO A 9 -12.61 -5.89 10.89
CA PRO A 9 -13.33 -4.62 11.10
C PRO A 9 -12.84 -3.85 12.34
N HIS A 10 -12.53 -4.56 13.42
CA HIS A 10 -12.05 -3.97 14.67
C HIS A 10 -10.62 -3.45 14.55
N THR A 11 -9.72 -4.23 13.94
CA THR A 11 -8.35 -3.80 13.65
C THR A 11 -8.34 -2.62 12.69
N LEU A 12 -9.16 -2.63 11.64
CA LEU A 12 -9.27 -1.50 10.72
C LEU A 12 -9.77 -0.23 11.43
N ALA A 13 -10.73 -0.35 12.35
CA ALA A 13 -11.19 0.77 13.17
C ALA A 13 -10.07 1.31 14.07
N ASN A 14 -9.29 0.44 14.71
CA ASN A 14 -8.13 0.85 15.52
C ASN A 14 -7.03 1.52 14.68
N VAL A 15 -6.72 0.97 13.50
CA VAL A 15 -5.78 1.58 12.54
C VAL A 15 -6.24 2.97 12.09
N ARG A 16 -7.53 3.15 11.81
CA ARG A 16 -8.10 4.47 11.50
C ARG A 16 -8.01 5.45 12.68
N ALA A 17 -8.25 4.98 13.90
CA ALA A 17 -8.12 5.80 15.10
C ALA A 17 -6.67 6.26 15.31
N LEU A 18 -5.70 5.36 15.12
CA LEU A 18 -4.27 5.69 15.14
C LEU A 18 -3.92 6.72 14.07
N SER A 19 -4.36 6.48 12.83
CA SER A 19 -4.18 7.42 11.70
C SER A 19 -4.74 8.82 12.01
N ALA A 20 -5.93 8.89 12.63
CA ALA A 20 -6.56 10.14 13.03
C ALA A 20 -5.81 10.85 14.17
N HIS A 21 -5.30 10.11 15.15
CA HIS A 21 -4.48 10.64 16.24
C HIS A 21 -3.24 11.38 15.72
N PHE A 22 -2.60 10.81 14.69
CA PHE A 22 -1.44 11.39 14.01
C PHE A 22 -1.81 12.35 12.85
N ARG A 23 -3.08 12.75 12.75
CA ARG A 23 -3.57 13.77 11.80
C ARG A 23 -3.30 13.46 10.32
N VAL A 24 -3.30 12.18 9.95
CA VAL A 24 -3.23 11.77 8.54
C VAL A 24 -4.48 12.26 7.80
N ASP A 25 -4.32 12.65 6.54
CA ASP A 25 -5.45 12.95 5.65
C ASP A 25 -6.30 11.69 5.45
N ARG A 26 -7.46 11.67 6.12
CA ARG A 26 -8.39 10.55 6.09
C ARG A 26 -8.96 10.31 4.69
N ARG A 27 -9.19 11.35 3.89
CA ARG A 27 -9.77 11.20 2.54
C ARG A 27 -8.77 10.47 1.65
N HIS A 28 -7.53 10.98 1.61
CA HIS A 28 -6.45 10.37 0.84
C HIS A 28 -6.19 8.92 1.28
N ALA A 29 -6.03 8.68 2.58
CA ALA A 29 -5.79 7.34 3.13
C ALA A 29 -6.88 6.32 2.73
N GLU A 30 -8.16 6.71 2.74
CA GLU A 30 -9.25 5.82 2.31
C GLU A 30 -9.29 5.60 0.80
N VAL A 31 -8.92 6.58 -0.02
CA VAL A 31 -8.77 6.39 -1.47
C VAL A 31 -7.65 5.38 -1.74
N VAL A 32 -6.46 5.60 -1.17
CA VAL A 32 -5.31 4.67 -1.32
C VAL A 32 -5.67 3.27 -0.84
N ARG A 33 -6.35 3.13 0.30
CA ARG A 33 -6.83 1.83 0.80
C ARG A 33 -7.74 1.13 -0.21
N ARG A 34 -8.75 1.84 -0.73
CA ARG A 34 -9.68 1.28 -1.72
C ARG A 34 -8.95 0.88 -3.01
N MET A 35 -8.04 1.72 -3.50
CA MET A 35 -7.27 1.42 -4.72
C MET A 35 -6.37 0.21 -4.52
N ALA A 36 -5.65 0.14 -3.38
CA ALA A 36 -4.80 -0.99 -3.05
C ALA A 36 -5.60 -2.30 -3.02
N ARG A 37 -6.80 -2.29 -2.44
CA ARG A 37 -7.70 -3.45 -2.42
C ARG A 37 -8.15 -3.87 -3.83
N ARG A 38 -8.50 -2.91 -4.70
CA ARG A 38 -8.97 -3.19 -6.07
C ARG A 38 -7.83 -3.75 -6.92
N ILE A 39 -6.65 -3.15 -6.87
CA ILE A 39 -5.45 -3.65 -7.55
C ILE A 39 -5.06 -5.04 -7.05
N PHE A 40 -5.11 -5.28 -5.73
CA PHE A 40 -4.86 -6.61 -5.15
C PHE A 40 -5.80 -7.66 -5.77
N ASN A 41 -7.10 -7.38 -5.83
CA ASN A 41 -8.07 -8.34 -6.37
C ASN A 41 -7.80 -8.64 -7.86
N VAL A 42 -7.50 -7.62 -8.66
CA VAL A 42 -7.21 -7.77 -10.10
C VAL A 42 -5.93 -8.58 -10.33
N LEU A 43 -4.91 -8.42 -9.49
CA LEU A 43 -3.65 -9.15 -9.57
C LEU A 43 -3.68 -10.54 -8.89
N SER A 44 -4.84 -10.99 -8.39
CA SER A 44 -4.97 -12.27 -7.69
C SER A 44 -4.46 -13.50 -8.46
N PRO A 45 -4.57 -13.58 -9.81
CA PRO A 45 -3.99 -14.70 -10.56
C PRO A 45 -2.45 -14.77 -10.46
N LEU A 46 -1.78 -13.63 -10.23
CA LEU A 46 -0.32 -13.53 -10.26
C LEU A 46 0.32 -13.68 -8.88
N HIS A 47 -0.27 -13.05 -7.86
CA HIS A 47 0.44 -12.88 -6.59
C HIS A 47 0.33 -14.08 -5.63
N LYS A 48 -0.73 -14.92 -5.73
CA LYS A 48 -0.99 -16.08 -4.84
C LYS A 48 -0.91 -15.73 -3.35
N LEU A 49 -1.47 -14.59 -2.98
CA LEU A 49 -1.52 -14.08 -1.60
C LEU A 49 -2.91 -14.35 -1.02
N THR A 50 -3.01 -14.32 0.30
CA THR A 50 -4.22 -14.65 1.05
C THR A 50 -5.09 -13.42 1.30
N ALA A 51 -6.35 -13.63 1.70
CA ALA A 51 -7.22 -12.53 2.14
C ALA A 51 -6.62 -11.73 3.31
N HIS A 52 -5.82 -12.38 4.17
CA HIS A 52 -5.15 -11.72 5.28
C HIS A 52 -4.03 -10.78 4.81
N ASP A 53 -3.36 -11.11 3.69
CA ASP A 53 -2.38 -10.20 3.07
C ASP A 53 -3.01 -8.90 2.61
N ALA A 54 -4.22 -8.99 2.07
CA ALA A 54 -4.97 -7.82 1.68
C ALA A 54 -5.36 -6.96 2.89
N HIS A 55 -5.63 -7.55 4.07
CA HIS A 55 -5.84 -6.77 5.29
C HIS A 55 -4.58 -6.00 5.71
N LEU A 56 -3.41 -6.64 5.70
CA LEU A 56 -2.14 -5.97 6.02
C LEU A 56 -1.83 -4.83 5.05
N LEU A 57 -2.12 -5.03 3.76
CA LEU A 57 -2.02 -4.01 2.72
C LEU A 57 -2.93 -2.82 3.01
N GLU A 58 -4.19 -3.06 3.38
CA GLU A 58 -5.14 -2.00 3.72
C GLU A 58 -4.73 -1.22 4.97
N TYR A 59 -4.19 -1.91 5.99
CA TYR A 59 -3.68 -1.21 7.17
C TYR A 59 -2.48 -0.32 6.82
N ALA A 60 -1.55 -0.83 6.02
CA ALA A 60 -0.43 -0.04 5.54
C ALA A 60 -0.89 1.15 4.67
N ALA A 61 -1.91 0.96 3.84
CA ALA A 61 -2.51 2.01 3.03
C ALA A 61 -3.15 3.11 3.87
N ILE A 62 -3.79 2.78 5.00
CA ILE A 62 -4.30 3.82 5.91
C ILE A 62 -3.16 4.57 6.61
N LEU A 63 -2.06 3.88 6.94
CA LEU A 63 -0.97 4.41 7.76
C LEU A 63 0.21 4.98 6.96
N HIS A 64 0.20 4.93 5.63
CA HIS A 64 1.39 5.21 4.81
C HIS A 64 1.98 6.60 5.06
N ASP A 65 1.11 7.58 5.32
CA ASP A 65 1.46 8.98 5.57
C ASP A 65 1.56 9.37 7.05
N ILE A 66 1.46 8.42 7.98
CA ILE A 66 1.51 8.69 9.43
C ILE A 66 2.80 9.40 9.88
N GLY A 67 3.89 9.23 9.13
CA GLY A 67 5.17 9.88 9.40
C GLY A 67 5.19 11.39 9.13
N PHE A 68 4.22 11.95 8.40
CA PHE A 68 4.12 13.40 8.18
C PHE A 68 3.93 14.17 9.48
N PHE A 69 3.39 13.54 10.52
CA PHE A 69 3.30 14.11 11.86
C PHE A 69 4.66 14.53 12.43
N ILE A 70 5.74 13.80 12.09
CA ILE A 70 7.10 14.12 12.52
C ILE A 70 7.76 15.07 11.51
N SER A 71 7.80 14.68 10.24
CA SER A 71 8.38 15.50 9.19
C SER A 71 7.95 15.02 7.80
N PRO A 72 7.70 15.92 6.83
CA PRO A 72 7.58 15.56 5.42
C PRO A 72 8.84 14.86 4.87
N SER A 73 10.01 15.28 5.34
CA SER A 73 11.28 14.65 4.99
C SER A 73 11.34 13.26 5.62
N ALA A 74 11.70 12.26 4.81
CA ALA A 74 11.78 10.86 5.27
C ALA A 74 10.51 10.31 5.97
N HIS A 75 9.30 10.85 5.69
CA HIS A 75 8.06 10.41 6.36
C HIS A 75 7.82 8.90 6.28
N HIS A 76 8.17 8.22 5.18
CA HIS A 76 8.13 6.75 5.10
C HIS A 76 8.95 6.03 6.19
N LYS A 77 10.10 6.59 6.61
CA LYS A 77 10.92 6.06 7.71
C LYS A 77 10.29 6.38 9.06
N HIS A 78 9.81 7.61 9.24
CA HIS A 78 9.11 8.04 10.45
C HIS A 78 7.81 7.25 10.67
N GLY A 79 7.06 7.01 9.60
CA GLY A 79 5.83 6.23 9.64
C GLY A 79 6.10 4.79 10.02
N ALA A 80 7.11 4.16 9.42
CA ALA A 80 7.55 2.83 9.83
C ALA A 80 7.97 2.77 11.30
N TYR A 81 8.60 3.83 11.83
CA TYR A 81 8.95 3.92 13.24
C TYR A 81 7.70 4.06 14.13
N ILE A 82 6.76 4.94 13.78
CA ILE A 82 5.51 5.14 14.53
C ILE A 82 4.72 3.82 14.57
N VAL A 83 4.48 3.20 13.42
CA VAL A 83 3.73 1.93 13.34
C VAL A 83 4.40 0.83 14.16
N ARG A 84 5.72 0.70 14.08
CA ARG A 84 6.46 -0.33 14.83
C ARG A 84 6.34 -0.16 16.35
N ASN A 85 6.22 1.07 16.84
CA ASN A 85 6.16 1.39 18.26
C ASN A 85 4.75 1.79 18.75
N SER A 86 3.72 1.60 17.93
CA SER A 86 2.33 1.84 18.32
C SER A 86 1.69 0.55 18.83
N GLU A 87 0.61 0.67 19.60
CA GLU A 87 -0.23 -0.48 19.94
C GLU A 87 -1.36 -0.61 18.91
N ILE A 88 -1.29 -1.62 18.05
CA ILE A 88 -2.33 -1.91 17.04
C ILE A 88 -3.07 -3.19 17.40
N PHE A 89 -4.28 -3.04 17.93
CA PHE A 89 -5.09 -4.18 18.40
C PHE A 89 -5.50 -5.09 17.24
N GLY A 90 -5.25 -6.40 17.42
CA GLY A 90 -5.57 -7.44 16.44
C GLY A 90 -4.47 -7.73 15.42
N LEU A 91 -3.29 -7.10 15.55
CA LEU A 91 -2.06 -7.55 14.90
C LEU A 91 -1.16 -8.27 15.90
N SER A 92 -0.59 -9.39 15.48
CA SER A 92 0.58 -9.95 16.18
C SER A 92 1.80 -9.02 15.99
N PRO A 93 2.83 -9.11 16.86
CA PRO A 93 4.04 -8.31 16.71
C PRO A 93 4.69 -8.46 15.33
N PHE A 94 4.65 -9.67 14.79
CA PHE A 94 5.17 -9.95 13.45
C PHE A 94 4.32 -9.31 12.34
N GLU A 95 3.00 -9.29 12.46
CA GLU A 95 2.13 -8.63 11.48
C GLU A 95 2.27 -7.11 11.53
N GLN A 96 2.41 -6.54 12.73
CA GLN A 96 2.73 -5.12 12.91
C GLN A 96 4.08 -4.76 12.26
N GLU A 97 5.09 -5.63 12.39
CA GLU A 97 6.37 -5.46 11.69
C GLU A 97 6.17 -5.44 10.16
N LEU A 98 5.38 -6.36 9.61
CA LEU A 98 5.08 -6.36 8.17
C LEU A 98 4.37 -5.07 7.73
N VAL A 99 3.39 -4.57 8.49
CA VAL A 99 2.73 -3.28 8.19
C VAL A 99 3.73 -2.13 8.25
N ALA A 100 4.61 -2.09 9.26
CA ALA A 100 5.66 -1.08 9.36
C ALA A 100 6.62 -1.12 8.17
N VAL A 101 7.00 -2.30 7.70
CA VAL A 101 7.84 -2.51 6.51
C VAL A 101 7.12 -2.06 5.24
N LEU A 102 5.82 -2.31 5.10
CA LEU A 102 5.02 -1.81 3.97
C LEU A 102 4.93 -0.29 3.97
N VAL A 103 4.64 0.33 5.12
CA VAL A 103 4.67 1.79 5.30
C VAL A 103 6.05 2.35 4.96
N ARG A 104 7.13 1.62 5.23
CA ARG A 104 8.47 2.07 4.83
C ARG A 104 8.67 2.12 3.32
N TYR A 105 8.15 1.15 2.59
CA TYR A 105 8.45 0.95 1.16
C TYR A 105 7.37 1.47 0.20
N HIS A 106 6.35 2.18 0.71
CA HIS A 106 5.34 2.84 -0.13
C HIS A 106 5.92 3.91 -1.07
N ARG A 107 7.15 4.39 -0.83
CA ARG A 107 7.85 5.34 -1.71
C ARG A 107 9.37 5.23 -1.60
N LYS A 108 10.08 5.99 -2.45
CA LYS A 108 11.55 6.02 -2.53
C LYS A 108 12.10 4.63 -2.85
N ALA A 109 13.21 4.24 -2.23
CA ALA A 109 13.93 3.01 -2.53
C ALA A 109 13.02 1.77 -2.43
N HIS A 110 13.20 0.85 -3.36
CA HIS A 110 12.56 -0.47 -3.28
C HIS A 110 13.17 -1.28 -2.12
N PRO A 111 12.53 -2.38 -1.67
CA PRO A 111 13.11 -3.28 -0.69
C PRO A 111 14.44 -3.87 -1.18
N GLN A 112 15.50 -3.82 -0.36
CA GLN A 112 16.86 -4.26 -0.71
C GLN A 112 17.50 -4.97 0.47
N LEU A 113 18.41 -5.92 0.22
CA LEU A 113 19.09 -6.69 1.29
C LEU A 113 20.07 -5.85 2.12
N SER A 114 20.46 -4.67 1.64
CA SER A 114 21.19 -3.68 2.43
C SER A 114 20.33 -3.03 3.52
N HIS A 115 19.01 -3.14 3.42
CA HIS A 115 18.07 -2.62 4.40
C HIS A 115 17.80 -3.66 5.50
N ARG A 116 18.30 -3.40 6.72
CA ARG A 116 18.25 -4.34 7.86
C ARG A 116 16.86 -4.90 8.16
N GLU A 117 15.82 -4.06 8.11
CA GLU A 117 14.43 -4.49 8.32
C GLU A 117 13.90 -5.47 7.26
N TYR A 118 14.43 -5.40 6.04
CA TYR A 118 14.06 -6.33 4.96
C TYR A 118 14.96 -7.57 4.93
N GLU A 119 16.24 -7.41 5.23
CA GLU A 119 17.22 -8.50 5.32
C GLU A 119 16.84 -9.53 6.38
N ARG A 120 16.30 -9.09 7.52
CA ARG A 120 15.82 -9.95 8.61
C ARG A 120 14.60 -10.80 8.27
N LEU A 121 13.87 -10.47 7.20
CA LEU A 121 12.72 -11.24 6.78
C LEU A 121 13.16 -12.53 6.07
N SER A 122 12.43 -13.63 6.29
CA SER A 122 12.62 -14.85 5.51
C SER A 122 12.43 -14.58 4.02
N VAL A 123 12.96 -15.45 3.16
CA VAL A 123 12.80 -15.31 1.70
C VAL A 123 11.32 -15.20 1.30
N LYS A 124 10.45 -15.99 1.94
CA LYS A 124 9.00 -15.97 1.69
C LYS A 124 8.39 -14.61 2.05
N GLU A 125 8.81 -14.03 3.17
CA GLU A 125 8.32 -12.72 3.64
C GLU A 125 8.87 -11.57 2.80
N ARG A 126 10.11 -11.67 2.33
CA ARG A 126 10.69 -10.71 1.37
C ARG A 126 9.88 -10.66 0.07
N ILE A 127 9.59 -11.82 -0.52
CA ILE A 127 8.72 -11.91 -1.71
C ILE A 127 7.33 -11.34 -1.42
N ARG A 128 6.76 -11.66 -0.26
CA ARG A 128 5.46 -11.15 0.19
C ARG A 128 5.46 -9.61 0.28
N ILE A 129 6.49 -9.01 0.88
CA ILE A 129 6.65 -7.55 1.00
C ILE A 129 6.80 -6.91 -0.38
N MET A 130 7.61 -7.48 -1.28
CA MET A 130 7.78 -6.95 -2.64
C MET A 130 6.44 -6.85 -3.38
N LYS A 131 5.65 -7.92 -3.34
CA LYS A 131 4.31 -8.00 -3.97
C LYS A 131 3.31 -7.00 -3.38
N LEU A 132 3.30 -6.84 -2.05
CA LEU A 132 2.37 -5.93 -1.40
C LEU A 132 2.81 -4.47 -1.53
N ALA A 133 4.10 -4.19 -1.43
CA ALA A 133 4.66 -2.85 -1.59
C ALA A 133 4.47 -2.36 -3.03
N SER A 134 4.62 -3.21 -4.05
CA SER A 134 4.35 -2.82 -5.44
C SER A 134 2.91 -2.36 -5.63
N ILE A 135 1.94 -3.07 -5.04
CA ILE A 135 0.52 -2.71 -5.10
C ILE A 135 0.27 -1.39 -4.35
N LEU A 136 0.80 -1.25 -3.14
CA LEU A 136 0.64 -0.02 -2.33
C LEU A 136 1.18 1.20 -3.06
N ARG A 137 2.35 1.07 -3.71
CA ARG A 137 2.99 2.14 -4.49
C ARG A 137 2.11 2.60 -5.66
N CYS A 138 1.50 1.66 -6.39
CA CYS A 138 0.55 1.99 -7.45
C CYS A 138 -0.70 2.68 -6.89
N ALA A 139 -1.27 2.17 -5.80
CA ALA A 139 -2.45 2.75 -5.18
C ALA A 139 -2.24 4.19 -4.69
N ASP A 140 -1.11 4.47 -4.05
CA ASP A 140 -0.70 5.79 -3.62
C ASP A 140 -0.40 6.71 -4.83
N ALA A 141 0.16 6.17 -5.91
CA ALA A 141 0.36 6.93 -7.14
C ALA A 141 -0.94 7.45 -7.77
N LEU A 142 -2.01 6.67 -7.69
CA LEU A 142 -3.32 6.99 -8.28
C LEU A 142 -4.08 8.09 -7.53
N ASP A 143 -3.64 8.49 -6.34
CA ASP A 143 -4.22 9.63 -5.62
C ASP A 143 -3.16 10.68 -5.33
N ARG A 144 -2.24 10.89 -6.29
CA ARG A 144 -1.08 11.79 -6.13
C ARG A 144 -1.49 13.22 -5.80
N SER A 145 -2.61 13.70 -6.37
CA SER A 145 -3.17 15.03 -6.14
C SER A 145 -3.99 15.13 -4.84
N HIS A 146 -4.25 14.02 -4.14
CA HIS A 146 -5.12 13.90 -2.95
C HIS A 146 -6.57 14.35 -3.22
N THR A 147 -6.98 14.42 -4.49
CA THR A 147 -8.33 14.85 -4.89
C THR A 147 -9.30 13.67 -4.99
N GLY A 148 -8.82 12.43 -5.04
CA GLY A 148 -9.63 11.23 -5.22
C GLY A 148 -10.22 11.09 -6.62
N VAL A 149 -9.70 11.81 -7.63
CA VAL A 149 -10.24 11.77 -9.01
C VAL A 149 -10.21 10.37 -9.62
N MET A 150 -9.24 9.52 -9.25
CA MET A 150 -9.15 8.13 -9.70
C MET A 150 -9.88 7.12 -8.79
N ALA A 151 -10.63 7.58 -7.78
CA ALA A 151 -11.23 6.68 -6.79
C ALA A 151 -12.21 5.66 -7.40
N GLU A 152 -12.81 5.98 -8.54
CA GLU A 152 -13.76 5.12 -9.26
C GLU A 152 -13.16 4.55 -10.57
N ALA A 153 -11.84 4.65 -10.78
CA ALA A 153 -11.17 4.17 -11.99
C ALA A 153 -11.40 2.67 -12.21
N GLY A 154 -11.59 2.21 -13.46
CA GLY A 154 -11.65 0.77 -13.79
C GLY A 154 -10.27 0.13 -13.77
N PHE A 155 -10.21 -1.21 -13.61
CA PHE A 155 -8.95 -1.95 -13.63
C PHE A 155 -9.10 -3.22 -14.46
N GLU A 156 -8.15 -3.44 -15.35
CA GLU A 156 -8.10 -4.60 -16.24
C GLU A 156 -6.66 -5.13 -16.31
N LEU A 157 -6.50 -6.44 -16.18
CA LEU A 157 -5.20 -7.11 -16.28
C LEU A 157 -5.06 -7.77 -17.65
N THR A 158 -4.04 -7.38 -18.38
CA THR A 158 -3.59 -8.04 -19.62
C THR A 158 -2.36 -8.89 -19.33
N GLU A 159 -1.75 -9.49 -20.37
CA GLU A 159 -0.53 -10.30 -20.21
C GLU A 159 0.66 -9.52 -19.66
N ARG A 160 0.76 -8.21 -19.96
CA ARG A 160 1.91 -7.38 -19.61
C ARG A 160 1.53 -6.07 -18.92
N GLU A 161 0.25 -5.75 -18.81
CA GLU A 161 -0.19 -4.43 -18.38
C GLU A 161 -1.33 -4.52 -17.37
N LEU A 162 -1.33 -3.59 -16.42
CA LEU A 162 -2.47 -3.28 -15.59
C LEU A 162 -3.06 -1.98 -16.14
N LEU A 163 -4.12 -2.09 -16.93
CA LEU A 163 -4.82 -0.96 -17.51
C LEU A 163 -5.75 -0.35 -16.46
N ILE A 164 -5.64 0.96 -16.27
CA ILE A 164 -6.35 1.74 -15.26
C ILE A 164 -7.21 2.76 -16.00
N HIS A 165 -8.48 2.41 -16.19
CA HIS A 165 -9.43 3.21 -16.93
C HIS A 165 -9.86 4.42 -16.09
N ALA A 166 -9.40 5.63 -16.46
CA ALA A 166 -9.78 6.84 -15.75
C ALA A 166 -11.30 7.10 -15.88
N PRO A 167 -11.96 7.67 -14.86
CA PRO A 167 -13.34 8.08 -15.01
C PRO A 167 -13.50 9.12 -16.13
N PRO A 168 -14.65 9.16 -16.85
CA PRO A 168 -14.85 10.09 -17.96
C PRO A 168 -14.63 11.55 -17.55
N GLY A 169 -13.82 12.28 -18.32
CA GLY A 169 -13.53 13.70 -18.08
C GLY A 169 -12.53 13.99 -16.96
N VAL A 170 -11.89 12.97 -16.38
CA VAL A 170 -10.82 13.15 -15.40
C VAL A 170 -9.49 13.48 -16.08
N GLU A 171 -8.87 14.57 -15.65
CA GLU A 171 -7.46 14.87 -15.94
C GLU A 171 -6.58 14.18 -14.89
N SER A 172 -5.66 13.34 -15.34
CA SER A 172 -4.86 12.44 -14.48
C SER A 172 -3.35 12.57 -14.73
N ALA A 173 -2.88 13.74 -15.18
CA ALA A 173 -1.48 13.95 -15.55
C ALA A 173 -0.51 13.75 -14.37
N GLU A 174 -0.89 14.21 -13.17
CA GLU A 174 -0.08 14.01 -11.96
C GLU A 174 -0.03 12.55 -11.53
N GLU A 175 -1.16 11.86 -11.56
CA GLU A 175 -1.29 10.44 -11.26
C GLU A 175 -0.50 9.61 -12.27
N THR A 176 -0.54 9.96 -13.56
CA THR A 176 0.20 9.29 -14.63
C THR A 176 1.71 9.38 -14.38
N SER A 177 2.25 10.60 -14.19
CA SER A 177 3.69 10.77 -13.91
C SER A 177 4.13 10.12 -12.59
N SER A 178 3.24 10.09 -11.59
CA SER A 178 3.48 9.41 -10.32
C SER A 178 3.54 7.89 -10.52
N LEU A 179 2.61 7.34 -11.32
CA LEU A 179 2.49 5.91 -11.58
C LEU A 179 3.65 5.37 -12.40
N GLU A 180 4.12 6.10 -13.41
CA GLU A 180 5.33 5.75 -14.17
C GLU A 180 6.54 5.50 -13.25
N LYS A 181 6.70 6.32 -12.21
CA LYS A 181 7.80 6.23 -11.26
C LYS A 181 7.55 5.16 -10.18
N LYS A 182 6.38 5.16 -9.57
CA LYS A 182 6.05 4.28 -8.44
C LYS A 182 5.74 2.85 -8.88
N GLY A 183 5.19 2.68 -10.09
CA GLY A 183 4.82 1.41 -10.71
C GLY A 183 5.99 0.55 -11.18
N ALA A 184 7.22 1.08 -11.21
CA ALA A 184 8.42 0.30 -11.57
C ALA A 184 8.58 -0.98 -10.74
N LEU A 185 8.21 -0.96 -9.45
CA LEU A 185 8.26 -2.14 -8.59
C LEU A 185 7.22 -3.20 -9.01
N LEU A 186 6.07 -2.80 -9.56
CA LEU A 186 5.08 -3.74 -10.07
C LEU A 186 5.62 -4.51 -11.28
N ASN A 187 6.30 -3.81 -12.18
CA ASN A 187 6.97 -4.41 -13.33
C ASN A 187 8.11 -5.35 -12.90
N GLU A 188 8.94 -4.93 -11.95
CA GLU A 188 10.02 -5.76 -11.39
C GLU A 188 9.50 -7.07 -10.79
N VAL A 189 8.36 -7.03 -10.08
CA VAL A 189 7.83 -8.17 -9.33
C VAL A 189 6.96 -9.09 -10.17
N PHE A 190 6.17 -8.55 -11.10
CA PHE A 190 5.16 -9.30 -11.84
C PHE A 190 5.36 -9.31 -13.36
N GLY A 191 6.29 -8.50 -13.89
CA GLY A 191 6.37 -8.24 -15.32
C GLY A 191 5.19 -7.42 -15.86
N ILE A 192 4.44 -6.75 -14.98
CA ILE A 192 3.24 -5.98 -15.32
C ILE A 192 3.50 -4.48 -15.22
N THR A 193 3.27 -3.76 -16.31
CA THR A 193 3.37 -2.29 -16.38
C THR A 193 2.01 -1.66 -16.10
N PRO A 194 1.85 -0.83 -15.06
CA PRO A 194 0.59 -0.14 -14.81
C PRO A 194 0.48 1.12 -15.69
N ILE A 195 -0.65 1.28 -16.38
CA ILE A 195 -0.89 2.37 -17.35
C ILE A 195 -2.27 2.96 -17.11
N ILE A 196 -2.37 4.29 -17.05
CA ILE A 196 -3.66 5.00 -17.02
C ILE A 196 -4.10 5.25 -18.46
N ILE A 197 -5.34 4.88 -18.77
CA ILE A 197 -5.97 5.03 -20.10
C ILE A 197 -7.35 5.68 -20.00
#